data_AF-A0A8T1CKW1-F1
#
_entry.id   AF-A0A8T1CKW1-F1
#
_cell.length_a   1.000
_cell.length_b   1.000
_cell.length_c   1.000
_cell.angle_alpha   90.00
_cell.angle_beta   90.00
_cell.angle_gamma   90.00
#
_symmetry.space_group_name_H-M   'P 1'
#
loop_
_entity.id
_entity.type
_entity.pdbx_description
1 polymer ?
#
loop_
_entity_poly.entity_id
_entity_poly.type
_entity_poly.pdbx_seq_one_letter_code
_entity_poly.pdbx_strand_id
1 'polypeptide(L)'
;MTLPTRSYAKFVTPYKITPCLVDPDEGITETSDIWTLGPVKEWYSAGVYWNIMPTHYFHRKDGIRCHYVIPQYNVHGNYFVGNETTGPFPTSSEDCADESYPSQHFLYHGSICFYSLYGEVKGTYCPKYGAAYVLVGGLGTFYIKGLH
;
A
#
# COMPACT_ATOMS: atom_id res chain seq x y z
N MET A 1 23.17 13.57 -18.73
CA MET A 1 22.20 13.14 -17.70
C MET A 1 21.87 11.67 -17.96
N THR A 2 22.65 10.75 -17.39
CA THR A 2 22.52 9.30 -17.62
C THR A 2 21.76 8.69 -16.47
N LEU A 3 20.47 8.39 -16.68
CA LEU A 3 19.73 7.47 -15.81
C LEU A 3 20.45 6.11 -15.86
N PRO A 4 20.82 5.48 -14.73
CA PRO A 4 21.44 4.16 -14.78
C PRO A 4 20.47 3.19 -15.46
N THR A 5 20.89 2.56 -16.56
CA THR A 5 20.09 1.65 -17.39
C THR A 5 19.41 0.52 -16.60
N ARG A 6 20.00 0.10 -15.47
CA ARG A 6 19.39 -0.86 -14.53
C ARG A 6 18.13 -0.33 -13.82
N SER A 7 18.11 0.95 -13.45
CA SER A 7 16.93 1.59 -12.84
C SER A 7 15.85 1.83 -13.89
N TYR A 8 16.23 2.19 -15.11
CA TYR A 8 15.29 2.38 -16.22
C TYR A 8 14.60 1.08 -16.63
N ALA A 9 15.31 -0.06 -16.67
CA ALA A 9 14.71 -1.36 -16.99
C ALA A 9 13.63 -1.78 -15.97
N LYS A 10 13.92 -1.65 -14.67
CA LYS A 10 12.90 -1.89 -13.61
C LYS A 10 11.72 -0.94 -13.75
N PHE A 11 11.99 0.31 -14.08
CA PHE A 11 10.99 1.34 -14.28
C PHE A 11 10.04 1.03 -15.44
N VAL A 12 10.53 0.60 -16.62
CA VAL A 12 9.68 0.30 -17.79
C VAL A 12 9.07 -1.11 -17.82
N THR A 13 9.29 -1.93 -16.78
CA THR A 13 8.73 -3.28 -16.74
C THR A 13 7.24 -3.21 -16.38
N PRO A 14 6.33 -3.77 -17.20
CA PRO A 14 4.91 -3.85 -16.86
C PRO A 14 4.73 -4.61 -15.55
N TYR A 15 4.09 -3.96 -14.59
CA TYR A 15 3.82 -4.54 -13.28
C TYR A 15 2.34 -4.91 -13.16
N LYS A 16 2.05 -6.16 -12.79
CA LYS A 16 0.69 -6.64 -12.55
C LYS A 16 0.38 -6.55 -11.06
N ILE A 17 -0.66 -5.78 -10.73
CA ILE A 17 -1.17 -5.63 -9.36
C ILE A 17 -1.56 -6.99 -8.81
N THR A 18 -1.11 -7.31 -7.59
CA THR A 18 -1.54 -8.53 -6.89
C THR A 18 -3.07 -8.52 -6.73
N PRO A 19 -3.79 -9.60 -7.08
CA PRO A 19 -5.26 -9.62 -7.08
C PRO A 19 -5.92 -9.26 -5.73
N CYS A 20 -5.24 -9.53 -4.61
CA CYS A 20 -5.73 -9.14 -3.27
C CYS A 20 -5.73 -7.63 -3.03
N LEU A 21 -5.23 -6.83 -3.97
CA LEU A 21 -5.17 -5.38 -3.90
C LEU A 21 -6.08 -4.69 -4.93
N VAL A 22 -6.43 -5.35 -6.03
CA VAL A 22 -7.36 -4.81 -7.04
C VAL A 22 -8.77 -4.72 -6.47
N ASP A 23 -9.43 -3.57 -6.61
CA ASP A 23 -10.82 -3.36 -6.18
C ASP A 23 -11.75 -4.43 -6.74
N PRO A 24 -12.73 -4.92 -5.96
CA PRO A 24 -13.68 -5.88 -6.48
C PRO A 24 -14.59 -5.20 -7.50
N ASP A 25 -14.82 -5.82 -8.66
CA ASP A 25 -15.73 -5.28 -9.69
C ASP A 25 -17.17 -5.05 -9.18
N GLU A 26 -17.57 -5.76 -8.11
CA GLU A 26 -18.90 -5.72 -7.48
C GLU A 26 -18.87 -5.31 -5.99
N GLY A 27 -17.77 -4.69 -5.51
CA GLY A 27 -17.64 -4.30 -4.10
C GLY A 27 -18.50 -3.09 -3.74
N ILE A 28 -19.36 -3.20 -2.71
CA ILE A 28 -19.99 -2.02 -2.12
C ILE A 28 -18.89 -1.22 -1.42
N THR A 29 -18.65 0.00 -1.92
CA THR A 29 -17.76 0.96 -1.28
C THR A 29 -18.38 1.43 0.03
N GLU A 30 -17.76 1.08 1.15
CA GLU A 30 -18.23 1.49 2.47
C GLU A 30 -17.38 2.62 3.05
N THR A 31 -18.02 3.60 3.68
CA THR A 31 -17.38 4.78 4.27
C THR A 31 -17.75 5.00 5.74
N SER A 32 -18.66 4.20 6.29
CA SER A 32 -19.07 4.25 7.69
C SER A 32 -17.90 3.90 8.60
N ASP A 33 -17.69 4.69 9.66
CA ASP A 33 -16.66 4.45 10.68
C ASP A 33 -15.24 4.19 10.12
N ILE A 34 -14.90 4.88 9.02
CA ILE A 34 -13.63 4.72 8.28
C ILE A 34 -12.38 4.88 9.16
N TRP A 35 -12.46 5.68 10.23
CA TRP A 35 -11.34 5.89 11.16
C TRP A 35 -11.12 4.73 12.13
N THR A 36 -12.12 3.86 12.28
CA THR A 36 -12.07 2.65 13.09
C THR A 36 -11.77 1.44 12.20
N LEU A 37 -12.42 1.36 11.03
CA LEU A 37 -12.33 0.25 10.10
C LEU A 37 -11.19 0.39 9.07
N GLY A 38 -10.65 1.58 8.90
CA GLY A 38 -9.41 1.87 8.19
C GLY A 38 -8.28 2.12 9.19
N PRO A 39 -7.65 1.08 9.75
CA PRO A 39 -6.89 1.23 10.98
C PRO A 39 -5.45 1.73 10.75
N VAL A 40 -5.03 1.85 9.48
CA VAL A 40 -3.71 2.32 9.08
C VAL A 40 -3.71 3.84 8.96
N LYS A 41 -3.02 4.49 9.89
CA LYS A 41 -2.82 5.95 9.93
C LYS A 41 -1.49 6.36 9.30
N GLU A 42 -0.49 5.50 9.44
CA GLU A 42 0.87 5.78 9.01
C GLU A 42 1.47 4.55 8.34
N TRP A 43 2.28 4.81 7.33
CA TRP A 43 3.23 3.85 6.77
C TRP A 43 4.60 4.25 7.29
N TYR A 44 5.47 3.28 7.56
CA TYR A 44 6.90 3.48 7.74
C TYR A 44 7.70 2.71 6.69
N SER A 45 8.48 3.42 5.88
CA SER A 45 9.43 2.81 4.94
C SER A 45 10.58 3.74 4.62
N ALA A 46 11.74 3.17 4.32
CA ALA A 46 12.97 3.90 3.98
C ALA A 46 13.36 4.99 5.00
N GLY A 47 13.08 4.77 6.29
CA GLY A 47 13.41 5.71 7.36
C GLY A 47 12.41 6.84 7.57
N VAL A 48 11.30 6.86 6.83
CA VAL A 48 10.33 7.98 6.82
C VAL A 48 8.93 7.47 7.11
N TYR A 49 8.17 8.26 7.87
CA TYR A 49 6.73 8.06 8.09
C TYR A 49 5.91 8.79 7.03
N TRP A 50 4.91 8.11 6.48
CA TRP A 50 4.02 8.60 5.45
C TRP A 50 2.60 8.60 6.00
N ASN A 51 1.95 9.77 6.02
CA ASN A 51 0.62 9.94 6.60
C ASN A 51 -0.46 9.43 5.65
N ILE A 52 -1.17 8.39 6.04
CA ILE A 52 -2.19 7.73 5.25
C ILE A 52 -3.57 8.20 5.72
N MET A 53 -4.44 8.50 4.76
CA MET A 53 -5.86 8.74 5.02
C MET A 53 -6.72 7.74 4.24
N PRO A 54 -7.33 6.76 4.93
CA PRO A 54 -8.30 5.86 4.33
C PRO A 54 -9.53 6.65 3.86
N THR A 55 -10.02 6.36 2.66
CA THR A 55 -11.19 7.06 2.09
C THR A 55 -12.43 6.19 2.07
N HIS A 56 -12.25 4.89 1.87
CA HIS A 56 -13.31 3.89 1.85
C HIS A 56 -12.70 2.48 2.02
N TYR A 57 -13.53 1.50 2.35
CA TYR A 57 -13.09 0.13 2.55
C TYR A 57 -14.02 -0.91 1.92
N PHE A 58 -13.49 -2.13 1.84
CA PHE A 58 -14.16 -3.32 1.36
C PHE A 58 -13.94 -4.44 2.37
N HIS A 59 -15.03 -5.04 2.86
CA HIS A 59 -14.96 -6.22 3.69
C HIS A 59 -14.48 -7.44 2.89
N ARG A 60 -13.61 -8.23 3.51
CA ARG A 60 -13.21 -9.55 3.00
C ARG A 60 -13.25 -10.57 4.12
N LYS A 61 -13.31 -11.85 3.77
CA LYS A 61 -13.31 -12.95 4.76
C LYS A 61 -11.97 -13.08 5.50
N ASP A 62 -10.88 -12.66 4.84
CA ASP A 62 -9.49 -12.80 5.29
C ASP A 62 -8.92 -11.51 5.89
N GLY A 63 -9.73 -10.45 6.03
CA GLY A 63 -9.28 -9.17 6.56
C GLY A 63 -10.06 -7.99 6.00
N ILE A 64 -9.43 -6.83 6.03
CA ILE A 64 -10.01 -5.58 5.53
C ILE A 64 -9.10 -4.97 4.46
N ARG A 65 -9.72 -4.49 3.39
CA ARG A 65 -9.04 -3.69 2.38
C ARG A 65 -9.56 -2.27 2.45
N CYS A 66 -8.67 -1.28 2.38
CA CYS A 66 -9.06 0.12 2.29
C CYS A 66 -8.33 0.80 1.15
N HIS A 67 -9.05 1.64 0.44
CA HIS A 67 -8.44 2.66 -0.40
C HIS A 67 -7.94 3.79 0.49
N TYR A 68 -6.78 4.33 0.16
CA TYR A 68 -6.15 5.40 0.89
C TYR A 68 -5.52 6.43 -0.02
N VAL A 69 -5.29 7.61 0.56
CA VAL A 69 -4.50 8.68 -0.03
C VAL A 69 -3.38 9.10 0.91
N ILE A 70 -2.29 9.59 0.34
CA ILE A 70 -1.23 10.31 1.05
C ILE A 70 -1.16 11.68 0.38
N PRO A 71 -1.95 12.68 0.85
CA PRO A 71 -2.13 13.92 0.10
C PRO A 71 -0.83 14.71 -0.05
N GLN A 72 0.06 14.61 0.95
CA GLN A 72 1.38 15.24 0.95
C GLN A 72 2.21 14.90 -0.28
N TYR A 73 1.96 13.73 -0.87
CA TYR A 73 2.73 13.20 -1.99
C TYR A 73 1.86 12.88 -3.20
N ASN A 74 0.59 13.26 -3.25
CA ASN A 74 -0.32 12.91 -4.36
C ASN A 74 -0.28 11.40 -4.70
N VAL A 75 -0.24 10.57 -3.65
CA VAL A 75 -0.26 9.12 -3.74
C VAL A 75 -1.64 8.61 -3.37
N HIS A 76 -2.07 7.61 -4.09
CA HIS A 76 -3.29 6.86 -3.87
C HIS A 76 -2.94 5.37 -3.87
N GLY A 77 -3.86 4.53 -3.41
CA GLY A 77 -3.65 3.09 -3.45
C GLY A 77 -4.63 2.35 -2.58
N ASN A 78 -4.47 1.03 -2.51
CA ASN A 78 -5.16 0.24 -1.51
C ASN A 78 -4.16 -0.48 -0.62
N TYR A 79 -4.50 -0.57 0.64
CA TYR A 79 -3.86 -1.51 1.55
C TYR A 79 -4.85 -2.61 1.93
N PHE A 80 -4.28 -3.77 2.26
CA PHE A 80 -4.97 -4.90 2.85
C PHE A 80 -4.29 -5.23 4.17
N VAL A 81 -5.09 -5.39 5.22
CA VAL A 81 -4.67 -5.88 6.53
C VAL A 81 -5.38 -7.20 6.78
N GLY A 82 -4.62 -8.27 6.99
CA GLY A 82 -5.16 -9.58 7.32
C GLY A 82 -5.70 -9.64 8.75
N ASN A 83 -6.56 -10.60 9.02
CA ASN A 83 -7.16 -10.82 10.36
C ASN A 83 -6.38 -11.79 11.26
N GLU A 84 -5.39 -12.51 10.73
CA GLU A 84 -4.54 -13.43 11.50
C GLU A 84 -3.24 -12.73 11.92
N THR A 85 -2.82 -12.95 13.17
CA THR A 85 -1.57 -12.36 13.69
C THR A 85 -0.34 -13.04 13.08
N THR A 86 0.75 -12.27 12.96
CA THR A 86 2.04 -12.71 12.43
C THR A 86 3.18 -12.02 13.15
N GLY A 87 4.41 -12.51 12.98
CA GLY A 87 5.60 -11.85 13.55
C GLY A 87 5.81 -10.46 12.95
N PRO A 88 6.29 -9.48 13.74
CA PRO A 88 6.44 -8.10 13.29
C PRO A 88 7.47 -7.97 12.15
N PHE A 89 7.30 -6.96 11.31
CA PHE A 89 8.30 -6.59 10.32
C PHE A 89 9.59 -6.11 11.00
N PRO A 90 10.79 -6.37 10.46
CA PRO A 90 12.06 -6.08 11.15
C PRO A 90 12.28 -4.62 11.59
N THR A 91 11.62 -3.66 10.95
CA THR A 91 11.71 -2.24 11.31
C THR A 91 10.60 -1.77 12.25
N SER A 92 9.76 -2.69 12.73
CA SER A 92 8.71 -2.39 13.70
C SER A 92 9.32 -2.09 15.06
N SER A 93 8.62 -1.30 15.87
CA SER A 93 8.93 -1.15 17.29
C SER A 93 8.82 -2.50 18.01
N GLU A 94 9.64 -2.73 19.04
CA GLU A 94 9.56 -3.91 19.91
C GLU A 94 8.16 -4.06 20.54
N ASP A 95 7.51 -2.93 20.78
CA ASP A 95 6.14 -2.83 21.29
C ASP A 95 5.07 -3.47 20.38
N CYS A 96 5.41 -3.82 19.14
CA CYS A 96 4.54 -4.48 18.17
C CYS A 96 4.79 -6.00 18.08
N ALA A 97 5.69 -6.56 18.90
CA ALA A 97 6.07 -7.97 18.80
C ALA A 97 4.95 -8.94 19.14
N ASP A 98 4.09 -8.59 20.10
CA ASP A 98 2.99 -9.44 20.55
C ASP A 98 1.75 -9.35 19.64
N GLU A 99 1.59 -8.24 18.92
CA GLU A 99 0.44 -8.02 18.06
C GLU A 99 0.83 -7.29 16.76
N SER A 100 0.94 -8.06 15.69
CA SER A 100 1.18 -7.59 14.34
C SER A 100 0.34 -8.39 13.34
N TYR A 101 -0.13 -7.72 12.28
CA TYR A 101 -0.96 -8.34 11.24
C TYR A 101 -0.28 -8.21 9.87
N PRO A 102 -0.42 -9.19 8.97
CA PRO A 102 0.17 -9.09 7.63
C PRO A 102 -0.45 -7.92 6.89
N SER A 103 0.39 -7.12 6.26
CA SER A 103 -0.01 -5.91 5.56
C SER A 103 0.57 -5.87 4.15
N GLN A 104 -0.29 -5.64 3.18
CA GLN A 104 0.08 -5.51 1.76
C GLN A 104 -0.54 -4.24 1.22
N HIS A 105 0.22 -3.51 0.41
CA HIS A 105 -0.23 -2.24 -0.14
C HIS A 105 0.19 -2.21 -1.59
N PHE A 106 -0.60 -1.53 -2.39
CA PHE A 106 -0.05 -0.89 -3.56
C PHE A 106 -0.26 0.59 -3.47
N LEU A 107 0.64 1.29 -4.13
CA LEU A 107 0.51 2.71 -4.36
C LEU A 107 0.54 2.98 -5.85
N TYR A 108 -0.27 3.92 -6.28
CA TYR A 108 -0.07 4.66 -7.51
C TYR A 108 0.15 6.13 -7.16
N HIS A 109 1.18 6.71 -7.74
CA HIS A 109 1.48 8.12 -7.56
C HIS A 109 1.06 8.87 -8.83
N GLY A 110 0.20 9.88 -8.67
CA GLY A 110 -0.13 10.81 -9.74
C GLY A 110 1.09 11.67 -10.05
N SER A 111 1.76 11.38 -11.15
CA SER A 111 2.88 12.15 -11.75
C SER A 111 4.00 12.64 -10.83
N ILE A 112 5.18 12.02 -10.93
CA ILE A 112 6.44 12.78 -10.85
C ILE A 112 6.86 13.00 -12.32
N CYS A 113 6.69 14.22 -12.83
CA CYS A 113 6.86 14.55 -14.26
C CYS A 113 5.86 13.79 -15.18
N PHE A 114 6.33 13.09 -16.22
CA PHE A 114 5.50 12.41 -17.22
C PHE A 114 5.16 10.94 -16.90
N TYR A 115 5.56 10.44 -15.73
CA TYR A 115 5.47 9.02 -15.40
C TYR A 115 4.61 8.79 -14.16
N SER A 116 3.66 7.86 -14.29
CA SER A 116 2.90 7.31 -13.16
C SER A 116 3.70 6.16 -12.56
N LEU A 117 4.01 6.25 -11.28
CA LEU A 117 4.68 5.20 -10.53
C LEU A 117 3.63 4.28 -9.92
N TYR A 118 3.87 2.98 -10.04
CA TYR A 118 3.17 1.94 -9.34
C TYR A 118 4.17 1.23 -8.42
N GLY A 119 3.79 1.00 -7.18
CA GLY A 119 4.61 0.26 -6.23
C GLY A 119 3.82 -0.78 -5.45
N GLU A 120 4.40 -1.95 -5.27
CA GLU A 120 3.89 -2.97 -4.35
C GLU A 120 4.73 -3.03 -3.09
N VAL A 121 4.04 -3.14 -1.98
CA VAL A 121 4.58 -2.90 -0.65
C VAL A 121 4.10 -3.99 0.27
N LYS A 122 5.01 -4.58 1.04
CA LYS A 122 4.69 -5.67 1.97
C LYS A 122 5.34 -5.42 3.31
N GLY A 123 4.66 -5.86 4.37
CA GLY A 123 5.17 -5.81 5.72
C GLY A 123 4.10 -6.18 6.73
N THR A 124 4.08 -5.50 7.87
CA THR A 124 3.13 -5.77 8.95
C THR A 124 2.51 -4.50 9.50
N TYR A 125 1.26 -4.60 9.92
CA TYR A 125 0.51 -3.56 10.60
C TYR A 125 0.58 -3.77 12.11
N CYS A 126 0.89 -2.69 12.85
CA CYS A 126 0.91 -2.65 14.30
C CYS A 126 -0.27 -1.81 14.82
N PRO A 127 -1.26 -2.43 15.49
CA PRO A 127 -2.45 -1.73 15.98
C PRO A 127 -2.14 -0.68 17.05
N LYS A 128 -1.15 -0.95 17.91
CA LYS A 128 -0.77 -0.06 19.02
C LYS A 128 -0.48 1.37 18.57
N TYR A 129 0.16 1.52 17.41
CA TYR A 129 0.49 2.83 16.83
C TYR A 129 -0.39 3.20 15.62
N GLY A 130 -1.19 2.25 15.11
CA GLY A 130 -1.88 2.44 13.83
C GLY A 130 -0.91 2.55 12.65
N ALA A 131 0.27 1.94 12.75
CA ALA A 131 1.37 2.10 11.78
C ALA A 131 1.65 0.79 11.03
N ALA A 132 1.82 0.87 9.71
CA ALA A 132 2.27 -0.23 8.87
C ALA A 132 3.77 -0.10 8.58
N TYR A 133 4.57 -1.05 9.05
CA TYR A 133 6.00 -1.13 8.81
C TYR A 133 6.26 -1.99 7.59
N VAL A 134 6.82 -1.38 6.54
CA VAL A 134 6.79 -1.98 5.21
C VAL A 134 8.05 -1.74 4.37
N LEU A 135 8.24 -2.62 3.40
CA LEU A 135 9.25 -2.50 2.35
C LEU A 135 8.59 -2.45 0.97
N VAL A 136 9.00 -1.49 0.16
CA VAL A 136 8.62 -1.39 -1.25
C VAL A 136 9.38 -2.47 -2.03
N GLY A 137 8.67 -3.53 -2.43
CA GLY A 137 9.25 -4.70 -3.11
C GLY A 137 9.25 -4.60 -4.63
N GLY A 138 8.32 -3.83 -5.20
CA GLY A 138 8.20 -3.60 -6.65
C GLY A 138 7.97 -2.12 -6.95
N LEU A 139 8.66 -1.60 -7.96
CA LEU A 139 8.50 -0.25 -8.49
C LEU A 139 8.52 -0.35 -10.02
N GLY A 140 7.45 0.11 -10.67
CA GLY A 140 7.31 0.11 -12.12
C GLY A 140 6.45 1.26 -12.60
N THR A 141 6.46 1.54 -13.90
CA THR A 141 5.53 2.49 -14.51
C THR A 141 4.25 1.79 -14.93
N PHE A 142 3.11 2.38 -14.59
CA PHE A 142 1.85 1.94 -15.19
C PHE A 142 1.76 2.46 -16.62
N TYR A 143 1.65 1.56 -17.60
CA TYR A 143 1.48 1.90 -19.01
C TYR A 143 0.04 1.60 -19.44
N ILE A 144 -0.80 2.64 -19.54
CA ILE A 144 -2.11 2.58 -20.22
C ILE A 144 -1.88 2.71 -21.74
N LYS A 145 -1.21 1.74 -22.38
CA LYS A 145 -1.70 1.31 -23.69
C LYS A 145 -1.97 -0.18 -23.53
N GLY A 146 -3.22 -0.60 -23.40
CA GLY A 146 -4.22 -0.46 -24.46
C GLY A 146 -4.15 -1.74 -25.28
N LEU A 147 -4.75 -2.80 -24.74
CA LEU A 147 -4.99 -4.07 -25.42
C LEU A 147 -6.36 -4.58 -24.96
N HIS A 148 -7.37 -3.85 -25.42
CA HIS A 148 -8.52 -4.44 -26.07
C HIS A 148 -8.43 -4.09 -27.55
#